data_AF-A0A2D8K042-F1
#
_entry.id   AF-A0A2D8K042-F1
#
_cell.length_a   1.000
_cell.length_b   1.000
_cell.length_c   1.000
_cell.angle_alpha   90.00
_cell.angle_beta   90.00
_cell.angle_gamma   90.00
#
_symmetry.space_group_name_H-M   'P 1'
#
loop_
_entity.id
_entity.type
_entity.pdbx_description
1 polymer ?
#
loop_
_entity_poly.entity_id
_entity_poly.type
_entity_poly.pdbx_seq_one_letter_code
_entity_poly.pdbx_strand_id
1 'polypeptide(L)' 'MGGDNHADDFFEMGLMYATGRGCAIDFIAAHKWLNIAAIKGSDRAAALRGDLAQTISKAELAAALRAAREWMTMH' A
#
# COMPACT_ATOMS: atom_id res chain seq x y z
N MET A 1 17.50 -13.71 -11.16
CA MET A 1 16.27 -13.38 -10.39
C MET A 1 16.45 -11.96 -9.89
N GLY A 2 15.68 -10.99 -10.35
CA GLY A 2 15.93 -9.58 -10.02
C GLY A 2 14.78 -8.63 -10.37
N GLY A 3 13.54 -9.13 -10.33
CA GLY A 3 12.34 -8.34 -10.64
C GLY A 3 11.59 -7.81 -9.41
N ASP A 4 11.99 -8.22 -8.20
CA ASP A 4 11.16 -8.08 -6.98
C ASP A 4 11.40 -6.78 -6.20
N ASN A 5 12.44 -6.01 -6.53
CA ASN A 5 12.91 -4.92 -5.68
C ASN A 5 11.85 -3.83 -5.49
N HIS A 6 11.20 -3.42 -6.58
CA HIS A 6 10.20 -2.36 -6.52
C HIS A 6 8.94 -2.76 -5.75
N ALA A 7 8.50 -4.02 -5.86
CA ALA A 7 7.30 -4.47 -5.15
C ALA A 7 7.56 -4.56 -3.63
N ASP A 8 8.76 -5.00 -3.24
CA ASP A 8 9.20 -5.05 -1.85
C ASP A 8 9.39 -3.64 -1.25
N ASP A 9 9.95 -2.69 -2.01
CA ASP A 9 10.09 -1.29 -1.60
C ASP A 9 8.73 -0.66 -1.22
N PHE A 10 7.70 -0.83 -2.07
CA PHE A 10 6.35 -0.34 -1.77
C PHE A 10 5.67 -1.13 -0.64
N PHE A 11 5.98 -2.42 -0.49
CA PHE A 11 5.47 -3.22 0.62
C PHE A 11 6.00 -2.69 1.96
N GLU A 12 7.31 -2.47 2.07
CA GLU A 12 7.95 -1.92 3.27
C GLU A 12 7.41 -0.52 3.59
N MET A 13 7.22 0.34 2.58
CA MET A 13 6.56 1.64 2.79
C MET A 13 5.16 1.48 3.37
N GLY A 14 4.36 0.58 2.79
CA GLY A 14 3.02 0.27 3.29
C GLY A 14 3.03 -0.19 4.74
N LEU A 15 3.98 -1.05 5.09
CA LEU A 15 4.16 -1.57 6.45
C LEU A 15 4.58 -0.48 7.44
N MET A 16 5.48 0.43 7.05
CA MET A 16 5.88 1.55 7.90
C MET A 16 4.69 2.44 8.28
N TYR A 17 3.84 2.79 7.32
CA TYR A 17 2.63 3.57 7.59
C TYR A 17 1.58 2.79 8.39
N ALA A 18 1.45 1.48 8.17
CA ALA A 18 0.51 0.64 8.92
C ALA A 18 0.91 0.48 10.39
N THR A 19 2.22 0.40 10.66
CA THR A 19 2.78 0.16 12.00
C THR A 19 3.22 1.44 12.72
N GLY A 20 3.25 2.58 12.02
CA GLY A 20 3.78 3.85 12.56
C GLY A 20 5.29 3.81 12.79
N ARG A 21 6.03 3.02 12.00
CA ARG A 21 7.48 2.87 12.19
C ARG A 21 8.22 4.05 11.59
N GLY A 22 8.51 5.05 12.43
CA GLY A 22 9.22 6.27 12.03
C GLY A 22 8.31 7.35 11.42
N CYS A 23 6.99 7.14 11.43
CA CYS A 23 5.98 8.09 10.99
C CYS A 23 4.67 7.89 11.79
N ALA A 24 3.75 8.84 11.71
CA ALA A 24 2.41 8.64 12.25
C ALA A 24 1.70 7.50 11.49
N ILE A 25 0.87 6.74 12.21
CA ILE A 25 0.05 5.69 11.59
C ILE A 25 -0.89 6.35 10.59
N ASP A 26 -0.80 5.94 9.34
CA ASP A 26 -1.66 6.40 8.26
C ASP A 26 -2.10 5.21 7.41
N PHE A 27 -3.30 4.72 7.70
CA PHE A 27 -3.83 3.56 7.01
C PHE A 27 -4.21 3.84 5.54
N ILE A 28 -4.47 5.10 5.18
CA ILE A 28 -4.71 5.49 3.77
C ILE A 28 -3.40 5.35 2.99
N ALA A 29 -2.31 5.92 3.52
CA ALA A 29 -0.99 5.81 2.91
C ALA A 29 -0.51 4.35 2.89
N ALA A 30 -0.72 3.61 3.98
CA ALA A 30 -0.40 2.19 4.03
C ALA A 30 -1.12 1.39 2.95
N HIS A 31 -2.45 1.52 2.86
CA HIS A 31 -3.23 0.82 1.85
C HIS A 31 -2.82 1.22 0.43
N LYS A 32 -2.50 2.51 0.19
CA LYS A 32 -2.01 3.00 -1.10
C LYS A 32 -0.75 2.24 -1.53
N TRP A 33 0.28 2.19 -0.69
CA TRP A 33 1.56 1.57 -1.06
C TRP A 33 1.44 0.06 -1.20
N LEU A 34 0.67 -0.59 -0.33
CA LEU A 34 0.37 -2.02 -0.45
C LEU A 34 -0.40 -2.35 -1.74
N ASN A 35 -1.28 -1.45 -2.21
CA ASN A 35 -1.95 -1.61 -3.50
C ASN A 35 -1.00 -1.52 -4.68
N ILE A 36 -0.04 -0.60 -4.64
CA ILE A 36 0.97 -0.48 -5.71
C ILE A 36 1.89 -1.69 -5.70
N ALA A 37 2.35 -2.14 -4.53
CA ALA A 37 3.15 -3.36 -4.36
C ALA A 37 2.43 -4.60 -4.90
N ALA A 38 1.14 -4.75 -4.59
CA ALA A 38 0.32 -5.86 -5.08
C ALA A 38 0.21 -5.85 -6.62
N ILE A 39 -0.02 -4.70 -7.22
CA ILE A 39 -0.07 -4.54 -8.69
C ILE A 39 1.28 -4.88 -9.33
N LYS A 40 2.39 -4.60 -8.64
CA LYS A 40 3.75 -4.94 -9.09
C LYS A 40 4.13 -6.41 -8.85
N GLY A 41 3.25 -7.21 -8.27
CA GLY A 41 3.42 -8.67 -8.12
C GLY A 41 3.68 -9.16 -6.69
N SER A 42 3.56 -8.32 -5.66
CA SER A 42 3.71 -8.76 -4.28
C SER A 42 2.42 -9.38 -3.73
N ASP A 43 2.38 -10.71 -3.65
CA ASP A 43 1.26 -11.44 -3.02
C ASP A 43 1.10 -11.09 -1.54
N ARG A 44 2.21 -10.85 -0.84
CA ARG A 44 2.22 -10.42 0.56
C ARG A 44 1.53 -9.07 0.73
N ALA A 45 1.81 -8.13 -0.18
CA ALA A 45 1.13 -6.83 -0.18
C ALA A 45 -0.36 -6.96 -0.47
N ALA A 46 -0.75 -7.86 -1.38
CA ALA A 46 -2.15 -8.11 -1.69
C ALA A 46 -2.93 -8.62 -0.47
N ALA A 47 -2.33 -9.54 0.30
CA ALA A 47 -2.91 -10.05 1.54
C ALA A 47 -3.06 -8.95 2.59
N LEU A 48 -1.98 -8.21 2.89
CA LEU A 48 -2.00 -7.16 3.91
C LEU A 48 -2.93 -6.00 3.54
N ARG A 49 -2.99 -5.63 2.25
CA ARG A 49 -3.94 -4.65 1.73
C ARG A 49 -5.38 -5.08 1.99
N GLY A 50 -5.69 -6.36 1.77
CA GLY A 50 -7.03 -6.92 2.00
C GLY A 50 -7.45 -6.82 3.46
N ASP A 51 -6.55 -7.18 4.38
CA ASP A 51 -6.76 -7.05 5.83
C ASP A 51 -6.96 -5.60 6.25
N LEU A 52 -6.11 -4.70 5.73
CA LEU A 52 -6.19 -3.29 6.04
C LEU A 52 -7.48 -2.64 5.51
N ALA A 53 -7.96 -3.07 4.34
CA ALA A 53 -9.23 -2.63 3.77
C ALA A 53 -10.45 -3.01 4.63
N GLN A 54 -10.34 -4.01 5.52
CA GLN A 54 -11.37 -4.32 6.52
C GLN A 54 -11.29 -3.44 7.76
N THR A 55 -10.12 -2.83 8.01
CA THR A 55 -9.87 -2.01 9.21
C THR A 55 -10.26 -0.55 8.99
N ILE A 56 -10.04 -0.01 7.78
CA ILE A 56 -10.38 1.37 7.44
C ILE A 56 -11.81 1.54 6.91
N SER A 57 -12.33 2.76 6.97
CA SER A 57 -13.65 3.07 6.43
C SER A 57 -13.67 3.04 4.90
N LYS A 58 -14.85 2.86 4.31
CA LYS A 58 -15.04 2.91 2.85
C LYS A 58 -14.56 4.22 2.22
N ALA A 59 -14.70 5.34 2.93
CA ALA A 59 -14.26 6.64 2.47
C ALA A 59 -12.72 6.71 2.38
N GLU A 60 -12.03 6.21 3.40
CA GLU A 60 -10.57 6.13 3.45
C GLU A 60 -10.03 5.15 2.40
N LEU A 61 -10.69 4.01 2.22
CA LEU A 61 -10.35 3.05 1.17
C LEU A 61 -10.47 3.68 -0.23
N ALA A 62 -11.53 4.43 -0.49
CA ALA A 62 -11.70 5.13 -1.76
C ALA A 62 -10.61 6.19 -1.97
N ALA A 63 -10.21 6.91 -0.92
CA ALA A 63 -9.12 7.86 -0.97
C ALA A 63 -7.77 7.17 -1.26
N ALA A 64 -7.48 6.05 -0.59
CA ALA A 64 -6.26 5.29 -0.79
C ALA A 64 -6.13 4.74 -2.22
N LEU A 65 -7.23 4.19 -2.76
CA LEU A 65 -7.28 3.68 -4.13
C LEU A 65 -7.11 4.79 -5.17
N ARG A 66 -7.74 5.95 -4.95
CA ARG A 66 -7.56 7.13 -5.82
C ARG A 66 -6.10 7.59 -5.81
N ALA A 67 -5.52 7.75 -4.62
CA ALA A 67 -4.12 8.17 -4.47
C ALA A 67 -3.13 7.17 -5.08
N ALA A 68 -3.40 5.86 -5.00
CA ALA A 68 -2.59 4.83 -5.65
C ALA A 68 -2.66 4.95 -7.18
N ARG A 69 -3.86 5.14 -7.73
CA ARG A 69 -4.08 5.29 -9.16
C ARG A 69 -3.40 6.54 -9.71
N GLU A 70 -3.54 7.67 -9.02
CA GLU A 70 -2.87 8.92 -9.40
C GLU A 70 -1.35 8.75 -9.41
N TRP A 71 -0.79 8.12 -8.38
CA TRP A 71 0.64 7.87 -8.30
C TRP A 71 1.15 7.03 -9.49
N MET A 72 0.45 5.94 -9.84
CA MET A 72 0.78 5.07 -10.98
C MET A 72 0.56 5.71 -12.36
N THR A 73 -0.20 6.81 -12.43
CA THR A 73 -0.39 7.55 -13.70
C THR A 73 0.72 8.58 -13.88
N MET A 74 1.29 9.06 -12.78
CA MET A 74 2.35 10.07 -12.76
C MET A 74 3.77 9.49 -12.77
N HIS A 75 3.96 8.21 -12.46
CA HIS A 75 5.25 7.51 -12.37
C HIS A 75 5.19 6.19 -13.14
#